data_AF-A0A2V2SLH7-F1
#
_entry.id   AF-A0A2V2SLH7-F1
#
_cell.length_a   1.000
_cell.length_b   1.000
_cell.length_c   1.000
_cell.angle_alpha   90.00
_cell.angle_beta   90.00
_cell.angle_gamma   90.00
#
_symmetry.space_group_name_H-M   'P 1'
#
loop_
_entity.id
_entity.type
_entity.pdbx_description
1 polymer ?
#
loop_
_entity_poly.entity_id
_entity_poly.type
_entity_poly.pdbx_seq_one_letter_code
_entity_poly.pdbx_strand_id
1 'polypeptide(L)' 'MSAREALIEEILKQPEPLLRELQRYLAYLVEREKHSNHGSSPSMVSCWPKGYFERTAGAFAGEPLERPPQLPFEKREEW' A
#
# COMPACT_ATOMS: atom_id res chain seq x y z
N MET A 1 12.65 -29.15 -19.26
CA MET A 1 11.82 -29.03 -18.05
C MET A 1 11.37 -27.60 -17.90
N SER A 2 10.09 -27.38 -17.59
CA SER A 2 9.56 -26.06 -17.25
C SER A 2 10.00 -25.66 -15.84
N ALA A 3 10.21 -24.37 -15.59
CA ALA A 3 10.55 -23.85 -14.26
C ALA A 3 9.51 -24.26 -13.19
N ARG A 4 8.24 -24.40 -13.60
CA ARG A 4 7.16 -24.89 -12.74
C ARG A 4 7.37 -26.35 -12.31
N GLU A 5 7.82 -27.20 -13.21
CA GLU A 5 8.00 -28.63 -12.96
C GLU A 5 9.17 -28.88 -12.02
N ALA A 6 10.30 -28.18 -12.24
CA ALA A 6 11.47 -28.25 -11.37
C ALA A 6 11.13 -27.82 -9.93
N LEU A 7 10.27 -26.82 -9.77
CA LEU A 7 9.86 -26.31 -8.46
C LEU A 7 8.94 -27.31 -7.73
N ILE A 8 8.04 -27.98 -8.46
CA ILE A 8 7.19 -29.05 -7.90
C ILE A 8 8.06 -30.22 -7.44
N GLU A 9 9.01 -30.66 -8.25
CA GLU A 9 9.93 -31.73 -7.87
C GLU A 9 10.74 -31.38 -6.63
N GLU A 10 11.18 -30.13 -6.51
CA GLU A 10 11.95 -29.69 -5.35
C GLU A 10 11.11 -29.62 -4.07
N ILE A 11 9.84 -29.19 -4.17
CA ILE A 11 8.89 -29.22 -3.05
C ILE A 11 8.67 -30.66 -2.57
N LEU A 12 8.52 -31.61 -3.49
CA LEU A 12 8.27 -33.02 -3.14
C LEU A 12 9.45 -33.69 -2.42
N LYS A 13 10.66 -33.14 -2.52
CA LYS A 13 11.85 -33.64 -1.82
C LYS A 13 11.97 -33.13 -0.37
N GLN A 14 11.14 -32.16 0.04
CA GLN A 14 11.27 -31.52 1.34
C GLN A 14 10.66 -32.35 2.47
N PRO A 15 11.19 -32.23 3.70
CA PRO A 15 10.65 -32.92 4.87
C PRO A 15 9.28 -32.35 5.29
N GLU A 16 8.42 -33.21 5.83
CA GLU A 16 7.04 -32.86 6.25
C GLU A 16 6.90 -31.59 7.12
N PRO A 17 7.77 -31.33 8.12
CA PRO A 17 7.70 -30.10 8.90
C PRO A 17 7.82 -28.83 8.04
N LEU A 18 8.73 -28.84 7.05
CA LEU A 18 8.95 -27.70 6.17
C LEU A 18 7.76 -27.50 5.21
N LEU A 19 7.16 -28.58 4.73
CA LEU A 19 5.95 -28.52 3.91
C LEU A 19 4.78 -27.85 4.65
N ARG A 20 4.62 -28.12 5.95
CA ARG A 20 3.58 -27.50 6.78
C ARG A 20 3.81 -26.00 6.96
N GLU A 21 5.06 -25.58 7.17
CA GLU A 21 5.41 -24.17 7.26
C GLU A 21 5.17 -23.44 5.94
N LEU A 22 5.57 -24.06 4.83
CA LEU A 22 5.35 -23.52 3.49
C LEU A 22 3.85 -23.39 3.19
N GLN A 23 3.03 -24.39 3.54
CA GLN A 23 1.56 -24.31 3.41
C GLN A 23 0.97 -23.15 4.22
N ARG A 24 1.40 -22.97 5.48
CA ARG A 24 0.96 -21.83 6.31
C ARG A 24 1.35 -20.51 5.69
N TYR A 25 2.57 -20.40 5.17
CA TYR A 25 3.06 -19.19 4.53
C TYR A 25 2.30 -18.89 3.23
N LEU A 26 2.02 -19.89 2.40
CA LEU A 26 1.21 -19.73 1.19
C LEU A 26 -0.23 -19.31 1.53
N ALA A 27 -0.83 -19.91 2.57
CA ALA A 27 -2.15 -19.48 3.06
C ALA A 27 -2.13 -18.02 3.54
N TYR A 28 -1.08 -17.62 4.27
CA TYR A 28 -0.86 -16.24 4.67
C TYR A 28 -0.72 -15.30 3.46
N LEU A 29 0.01 -15.68 2.42
CA LEU A 29 0.15 -14.87 1.21
C LEU A 29 -1.16 -14.71 0.45
N VAL A 30 -1.97 -15.77 0.36
CA VAL A 30 -3.30 -15.72 -0.27
C VAL A 30 -4.24 -14.80 0.52
N GLU A 31 -4.28 -14.92 1.84
CA GLU A 31 -5.08 -14.01 2.67
C GLU A 31 -4.57 -12.58 2.58
N ARG A 32 -3.25 -12.39 2.63
CA ARG A 32 -2.63 -11.09 2.40
C ARG A 32 -3.01 -10.53 1.05
N GLU A 33 -3.04 -11.29 -0.05
CA GLU A 33 -3.43 -10.80 -1.38
C GLU A 33 -4.91 -10.39 -1.41
N LYS A 34 -5.81 -11.19 -0.82
CA LYS A 34 -7.22 -10.82 -0.65
C LYS A 34 -7.37 -9.49 0.10
N HIS A 35 -6.55 -9.26 1.12
CA HIS A 35 -6.51 -8.01 1.87
C HIS A 35 -5.66 -6.91 1.19
N SER A 36 -4.72 -7.26 0.33
CA SER A 36 -3.77 -6.38 -0.36
C SER A 36 -4.25 -5.98 -1.76
N ASN A 37 -5.40 -6.46 -2.20
CA ASN A 37 -6.23 -5.73 -3.15
C ASN A 37 -6.80 -4.41 -2.56
N HIS A 38 -6.50 -4.09 -1.29
CA HIS A 38 -6.48 -2.73 -0.75
C HIS A 38 -5.10 -2.04 -0.86
N GLY A 39 -4.23 -2.53 -1.74
CA GLY A 39 -2.96 -1.91 -2.15
C GLY A 39 -3.12 -0.95 -3.34
N SER A 40 -4.26 -0.98 -4.02
CA SER A 40 -4.85 0.31 -4.40
C SER A 40 -5.25 0.94 -3.07
N SER A 41 -4.53 2.01 -2.67
CA SER A 41 -5.15 3.07 -1.86
C SER A 41 -6.62 3.13 -2.29
N PRO A 42 -7.62 2.98 -1.38
CA PRO A 42 -9.03 2.99 -1.79
C PRO A 42 -9.12 4.18 -2.71
N SER A 43 -9.33 3.94 -4.03
CA SER A 43 -8.98 4.94 -5.04
C SER A 43 -9.54 6.23 -4.51
N MET A 44 -8.74 7.26 -4.19
CA MET A 44 -9.21 8.31 -3.26
C MET A 44 -10.60 8.83 -3.65
N VAL A 45 -10.93 8.73 -4.94
CA VAL A 45 -12.28 8.70 -5.55
C VAL A 45 -13.43 8.10 -4.70
N SER A 46 -13.26 7.02 -3.92
CA SER A 46 -14.32 6.44 -3.07
C SER A 46 -14.45 7.09 -1.69
N CYS A 47 -13.43 7.84 -1.26
CA CYS A 47 -13.45 8.62 -0.01
C CYS A 47 -14.06 10.01 -0.22
N TRP A 48 -14.12 10.50 -1.46
CA TRP A 48 -14.69 11.80 -1.77
C TRP A 48 -16.19 11.68 -2.09
N PRO A 49 -17.03 12.58 -1.56
CA PRO A 49 -18.42 12.65 -1.98
C PRO A 49 -18.54 12.81 -3.50
N LYS A 50 -19.56 12.21 -4.10
CA LYS A 50 -19.86 12.38 -5.53
C LYS A 50 -19.95 13.87 -5.88
N GLY A 51 -19.21 14.31 -6.89
CA GLY A 51 -19.22 15.72 -7.33
C GLY A 51 -18.27 16.64 -6.55
N TYR A 52 -17.42 16.11 -5.66
CA TYR A 52 -16.52 16.91 -4.84
C TYR A 52 -15.55 17.74 -5.69
N PHE A 53 -14.87 17.11 -6.66
CA PHE A 53 -13.85 17.79 -7.47
C PHE A 53 -14.45 18.84 -8.41
N GLU A 54 -15.62 18.58 -8.98
CA GLU A 54 -16.37 19.53 -9.81
C GLU A 54 -16.78 20.76 -9.00
N ARG A 55 -17.10 20.57 -7.71
CA ARG A 55 -17.44 21.66 -6.79
C ARG A 55 -16.22 22.44 -6.34
N THR A 56 -15.09 21.78 -6.07
CA THR A 56 -13.89 22.42 -5.50
C THR A 56 -12.92 22.95 -6.56
N ALA A 57 -13.07 22.54 -7.82
CA ALA A 57 -12.23 23.03 -8.92
C ALA A 57 -12.35 24.56 -9.02
N GLY A 58 -11.23 25.25 -8.84
CA GLY A 58 -11.18 26.71 -8.89
C GLY A 58 -11.73 27.42 -7.65
N ALA A 59 -12.00 26.72 -6.54
CA ALA A 59 -12.50 27.35 -5.30
C ALA A 59 -11.56 28.45 -4.75
N PHE A 60 -10.27 28.37 -5.05
CA PHE A 60 -9.26 29.37 -4.68
C PHE A 60 -8.78 30.22 -5.87
N ALA A 61 -9.47 30.15 -7.03
CA ALA A 61 -9.09 30.92 -8.20
C ALA A 61 -9.41 32.41 -7.97
N GLY A 62 -8.38 33.25 -8.03
CA GLY A 62 -8.52 34.71 -7.86
C GLY A 62 -8.41 35.20 -6.42
N GLU A 63 -8.26 34.31 -5.43
CA GLU A 63 -7.90 34.72 -4.08
C GLU A 63 -6.41 35.06 -4.01
N PRO A 64 -6.02 36.20 -3.40
CA PRO A 64 -4.62 36.51 -3.13
C PRO A 64 -4.02 35.43 -2.22
N LEU A 65 -3.06 34.67 -2.73
CA LEU A 65 -2.31 33.71 -1.94
C LEU A 65 -1.26 34.47 -1.11
N GLU A 66 -1.64 34.91 0.09
CA GLU A 66 -0.71 35.53 1.03
C GLU A 66 -0.01 34.45 1.87
N ARG A 67 1.31 34.35 1.69
CA ARG A 67 2.13 33.50 2.54
C ARG A 67 2.28 34.17 3.92
N PRO A 68 1.94 33.49 5.03
CA PRO A 68 2.27 34.00 6.36
C PRO A 68 3.77 34.23 6.53
N PRO A 69 4.19 35.13 7.43
CA PRO A 69 5.60 35.32 7.74
C PRO A 69 6.29 34.00 8.08
N GLN A 70 7.52 33.84 7.60
CA GLN A 70 8.35 32.68 7.93
C GLN A 70 8.57 32.63 9.45
N LEU A 71 8.17 31.53 10.09
CA LEU A 71 8.43 31.32 11.52
C LEU A 71 9.93 31.08 11.77
N PRO A 72 10.42 31.38 12.99
CA PRO A 72 11.79 31.04 13.40
C PRO A 72 12.08 29.54 13.25
N PHE A 73 13.37 29.20 13.10
CA PHE A 73 13.80 27.81 13.07
C PHE A 73 13.46 27.09 14.38
N GLU A 74 12.94 25.86 14.25
CA GLU A 74 12.78 24.94 15.36
C GLU A 74 14.16 24.58 15.93
N LYS A 75 14.36 24.80 17.24
CA LYS A 75 15.55 24.33 17.95
C LYS A 75 15.28 22.92 18.44
N ARG A 76 16.10 21.95 18.01
CA ARG A 76 16.10 20.58 18.54
C ARG A 76 16.96 20.51 19.80
N GLU A 77 16.59 19.66 20.75
CA GLU A 77 17.45 19.36 21.90
C GLU A 77 18.76 18.72 21.44
N GLU A 78 19.85 19.14 22.06
CA GLU A 78 21.19 18.56 21.85
C GLU A 78 21.23 17.21 22.58
N TRP A 79 21.65 16.15 21.90
CA TRP A 79 21.72 14.79 22.45
C TRP A 79 22.89 14.63 23.43
#